data_AF-A0A6I1HY96-F1
#
_entry.id   AF-A0A6I1HY96-F1
#
_cell.length_a   1.000
_cell.length_b   1.000
_cell.length_c   1.000
_cell.angle_alpha   90.00
_cell.angle_beta   90.00
_cell.angle_gamma   90.00
#
_symmetry.space_group_name_H-M   'P 1'
#
loop_
_entity.id
_entity.type
_entity.pdbx_description
1 polymer ?
#
loop_
_entity_poly.entity_id
_entity_poly.type
_entity_poly.pdbx_seq_one_letter_code
_entity_poly.pdbx_strand_id
1 'polypeptide(L)'
;MTTQTPTSDGAAALAPSSLLPDEATLNRLAGEFFARLPGLDKSPSLGGSGSVLDAAPRYANRPPPQPGPSFAAIVPGVATAQVPPVTAPPESPLAPSPASIPTPRASGIGAPSPYYFVGGAHGYPVSHGKLDGLARQGLGQAAPDDLRGLFAAPQRAPARQLPVAPSHGQPAFYFQTELPSAAAPGPRQAPAPFDVHAVRRDFPVLAERVNGKPLAWFDNAATTHKPQSVIDRVSYFYAHENSNIHRAAHALAARASDAYEAARAKVASFLGAASANEIIFVRGATEGINLIANTFGRKYIGSGDEIIVSQLEHHANIVPWQQLAAEKGATLRVIPVDDSGQILLDEFRKLLNGRTRLVSVTQVSNALGTVTPVAQIIALAHAAGVRVLVDGAQAVSHLRVDVQALDADFYVFSGHKVFGPTGIGAVYGKADLLEQMPPWQGGGNMIADVTFERTVYQGVPNRFEAGTGNIADAVGLGAAIDYVQRIGLENIAAYEHALLEYATHQLQGIAGVRLIGTAFEKASVASFVLAGYEPAEVGRALNDEGIAVRSGHHCAQPILRRFGVEATVRPSFAFYNTYEEIDRLVAVVRRLAGARR
;
A
#
# COMPACT_ATOMS: atom_id res chain seq x y z
N MET A 1 -24.87 39.14 26.94
CA MET A 1 -25.26 39.89 25.73
C MET A 1 -25.18 38.95 24.56
N THR A 2 -26.34 38.46 24.15
CA THR A 2 -26.57 37.61 22.98
C THR A 2 -26.69 38.49 21.75
N THR A 3 -25.87 38.26 20.72
CA THR A 3 -26.10 38.81 19.38
C THR A 3 -26.38 37.66 18.42
N GLN A 4 -27.60 37.69 17.89
CA GLN A 4 -28.14 36.74 16.92
C GLN A 4 -27.55 36.97 15.54
N THR A 5 -27.23 35.89 14.83
CA THR A 5 -26.91 35.89 13.41
C THR A 5 -28.22 35.78 12.61
N PRO A 6 -28.53 36.65 11.64
CA PRO A 6 -29.73 36.53 10.83
C PRO A 6 -29.58 35.43 9.77
N THR A 7 -30.56 34.54 9.69
CA THR A 7 -30.82 33.65 8.55
C THR A 7 -31.48 34.43 7.42
N SER A 8 -31.01 34.26 6.18
CA SER A 8 -31.62 34.84 4.98
C SER A 8 -32.41 33.78 4.21
N ASP A 9 -33.72 33.73 4.42
CA ASP A 9 -34.68 33.32 3.40
C ASP A 9 -35.46 34.57 2.98
N GLY A 10 -35.45 34.87 1.67
CA GLY A 10 -36.42 35.75 1.04
C GLY A 10 -35.88 37.04 0.41
N ALA A 11 -35.39 36.95 -0.84
CA ALA A 11 -35.60 37.98 -1.85
C ALA A 11 -35.29 37.43 -3.26
N ALA A 12 -36.34 37.02 -3.97
CA ALA A 12 -36.30 36.88 -5.41
C ALA A 12 -36.24 38.27 -6.08
N ALA A 13 -35.61 38.32 -7.25
CA ALA A 13 -35.60 39.40 -8.25
C ALA A 13 -34.63 40.58 -8.05
N LEU A 14 -33.34 40.36 -8.34
CA LEU A 14 -32.45 41.36 -8.95
C LEU A 14 -31.52 40.68 -9.99
N ALA A 15 -31.31 41.33 -11.13
CA ALA A 15 -30.59 40.85 -12.31
C ALA A 15 -29.10 40.53 -12.05
N PRO A 16 -28.45 39.63 -12.84
CA PRO A 16 -27.08 39.19 -12.55
C PRO A 16 -26.07 40.29 -12.90
N SER A 17 -25.49 40.94 -11.90
CA SER A 17 -24.27 41.74 -12.07
C SER A 17 -23.05 40.88 -11.74
N SER A 18 -22.15 40.79 -12.72
CA SER A 18 -20.88 40.07 -12.64
C SER A 18 -19.96 40.69 -11.60
N LEU A 19 -19.75 39.99 -10.48
CA LEU A 19 -18.75 40.32 -9.45
C LEU A 19 -17.31 39.90 -9.84
N LEU A 20 -17.06 39.64 -11.13
CA LEU A 20 -15.74 39.34 -11.66
C LEU A 20 -15.44 40.30 -12.83
N PRO A 21 -14.27 40.98 -12.84
CA PRO A 21 -13.88 41.83 -13.95
C PRO A 21 -13.72 41.01 -15.23
N ASP A 22 -14.08 41.62 -16.37
CA ASP A 22 -13.95 41.00 -17.68
C ASP A 22 -12.48 40.74 -18.08
N GLU A 23 -12.28 39.86 -19.06
CA GLU A 23 -10.96 39.44 -19.54
C GLU A 23 -10.10 40.62 -20.03
N ALA A 24 -10.72 41.63 -20.62
CA ALA A 24 -10.02 42.84 -21.07
C ALA A 24 -9.46 43.64 -19.88
N THR A 25 -10.23 43.73 -18.80
CA THR A 25 -9.83 44.36 -17.54
C THR A 25 -8.71 43.57 -16.86
N LEU A 26 -8.80 42.24 -16.84
CA LEU A 26 -7.73 41.38 -16.30
C LEU A 26 -6.43 41.49 -17.11
N ASN A 27 -6.50 41.51 -18.44
CA ASN A 27 -5.33 41.66 -19.30
C ASN A 27 -4.66 43.02 -19.14
N ARG A 28 -5.44 44.10 -19.00
CA ARG A 28 -4.91 45.43 -18.72
C ARG A 28 -4.20 45.48 -17.36
N LEU A 29 -4.80 44.95 -16.30
CA LEU A 29 -4.21 44.92 -14.96
C LEU A 29 -2.93 44.07 -14.92
N ALA A 30 -2.90 42.94 -15.63
CA ALA A 30 -1.70 42.12 -15.78
C ALA A 30 -0.58 42.87 -16.51
N GLY A 31 -0.90 43.56 -17.61
CA GLY A 31 0.05 44.39 -18.34
C GLY A 31 0.64 45.53 -17.48
N GLU A 32 -0.21 46.21 -16.71
CA GLU A 32 0.21 47.26 -15.77
C GLU A 32 1.11 46.72 -14.65
N PHE A 33 0.87 45.50 -14.17
CA PHE A 33 1.70 44.83 -13.16
C PHE A 33 3.09 44.48 -13.70
N PHE A 34 3.18 43.86 -14.88
CA PHE A 34 4.47 43.47 -15.46
C PHE A 34 5.31 44.66 -15.94
N ALA A 35 4.66 45.75 -16.38
CA ALA A 35 5.36 46.99 -16.76
C ALA A 35 6.03 47.71 -15.58
N ARG A 36 5.66 47.38 -14.32
CA ARG A 36 6.21 47.98 -13.10
C ARG A 36 7.33 47.18 -12.45
N LEU A 37 7.68 46.01 -13.00
CA LEU A 37 8.79 45.20 -12.49
C LEU A 37 10.12 45.68 -13.10
N PRO A 38 11.10 46.11 -12.28
CA PRO A 38 12.40 46.53 -12.80
C PRO A 38 13.17 45.33 -13.38
N GLY A 39 13.65 45.44 -14.62
CA GLY A 39 14.64 44.50 -15.19
C GLY A 39 14.16 43.53 -16.26
N LEU A 40 12.96 43.69 -16.83
CA LEU A 40 12.47 42.88 -17.95
C LEU A 40 12.28 43.71 -19.21
N ASP A 41 13.38 44.00 -19.90
CA ASP A 41 13.33 44.51 -21.26
C ASP A 41 12.96 43.36 -22.24
N LYS A 42 11.80 43.55 -22.89
CA LYS A 42 11.34 42.95 -24.16
C LYS A 42 10.83 41.50 -24.14
N SER A 43 9.50 41.37 -24.21
CA SER A 43 8.82 40.18 -24.78
C SER A 43 8.67 40.32 -26.29
N PRO A 44 8.80 39.25 -27.11
CA PRO A 44 8.28 39.26 -28.47
C PRO A 44 6.84 38.72 -28.51
N SER A 45 6.00 39.45 -29.25
CA SER A 45 4.63 39.15 -29.62
C SER A 45 4.49 37.87 -30.45
N LEU A 46 3.47 37.06 -30.14
CA LEU A 46 3.02 35.92 -30.94
C LEU A 46 2.18 36.39 -32.14
N GLY A 47 2.56 35.99 -33.36
CA GLY A 47 1.69 36.06 -34.53
C GLY A 47 2.38 35.73 -35.86
N GLY A 48 1.87 34.71 -36.56
CA GLY A 48 1.88 34.65 -38.04
C GLY A 48 2.84 33.68 -38.73
N SER A 49 2.29 32.54 -39.17
CA SER A 49 2.57 31.73 -40.38
C SER A 49 3.92 31.85 -41.14
N GLY A 50 4.61 30.72 -41.30
CA GLY A 50 5.62 30.52 -42.36
C GLY A 50 6.56 29.36 -42.07
N SER A 51 6.60 28.34 -42.93
CA SER A 51 7.63 27.29 -42.93
C SER A 51 8.97 27.83 -43.42
N VAL A 52 10.11 27.28 -42.98
CA VAL A 52 11.22 26.71 -43.78
C VAL A 52 12.39 26.36 -42.82
N LEU A 53 13.05 25.26 -43.17
CA LEU A 53 14.28 24.65 -42.66
C LEU A 53 15.51 25.57 -42.58
N ASP A 54 16.54 25.04 -41.91
CA ASP A 54 17.95 25.47 -41.84
C ASP A 54 18.32 26.65 -40.92
N ALA A 55 19.02 26.34 -39.82
CA ALA A 55 20.40 26.80 -39.59
C ALA A 55 20.92 26.39 -38.19
N ALA A 56 21.98 25.58 -38.19
CA ALA A 56 22.83 25.35 -37.02
C ALA A 56 23.67 26.60 -36.69
N PRO A 57 23.92 26.95 -35.42
CA PRO A 57 24.79 28.07 -35.09
C PRO A 57 26.27 27.68 -35.20
N ARG A 58 26.98 28.36 -36.11
CA ARG A 58 28.45 28.36 -36.18
C ARG A 58 29.01 29.24 -35.06
N TYR A 59 29.88 28.66 -34.24
CA TYR A 59 30.73 29.39 -33.28
C TYR A 59 31.81 30.19 -34.04
N ALA A 60 31.94 31.47 -33.72
CA ALA A 60 33.03 32.33 -34.17
C ALA A 60 33.88 32.80 -32.99
N ASN A 61 35.13 32.35 -33.00
CA ASN A 61 36.39 32.95 -32.53
C ASN A 61 36.37 33.93 -31.34
N ARG A 62 36.93 33.47 -30.21
CA ARG A 62 37.62 34.31 -29.21
C ARG A 62 39.09 33.87 -29.07
N PRO A 63 40.04 34.80 -28.87
CA PRO A 63 41.49 34.55 -28.93
C PRO A 63 42.05 33.81 -27.70
N PRO A 64 43.23 33.16 -27.82
CA PRO A 64 43.80 32.30 -26.78
C PRO A 64 44.42 33.10 -25.60
N PRO A 65 44.46 32.53 -24.39
CA PRO A 65 45.04 33.18 -23.20
C PRO A 65 46.58 33.08 -23.18
N GLN A 66 47.22 34.12 -22.64
CA GLN A 66 48.68 34.21 -22.45
C GLN A 66 49.18 33.50 -21.16
N PRO A 67 50.46 33.06 -21.12
CA PRO A 67 51.02 32.32 -19.99
C PRO A 67 51.64 33.22 -18.92
N GLY A 68 51.46 32.84 -17.64
CA GLY A 68 52.12 33.40 -16.46
C GLY A 68 52.77 32.30 -15.59
N PRO A 69 53.70 32.64 -14.68
CA PRO A 69 54.97 31.91 -14.51
C PRO A 69 54.93 30.70 -13.56
N SER A 70 55.80 29.73 -13.85
CA SER A 70 56.16 28.57 -13.03
C SER A 70 57.11 28.94 -11.89
N PHE A 71 56.85 28.46 -10.67
CA PHE A 71 57.86 28.29 -9.61
C PHE A 71 57.66 27.01 -8.80
N ALA A 72 58.78 26.54 -8.25
CA ALA A 72 59.15 25.19 -7.88
C ALA A 72 58.44 24.57 -6.65
N ALA A 73 58.55 23.24 -6.59
CA ALA A 73 58.16 22.36 -5.51
C ALA A 73 58.79 22.71 -4.15
N ILE A 74 57.98 22.64 -3.09
CA ILE A 74 58.43 22.56 -1.70
C ILE A 74 57.54 21.54 -0.97
N VAL A 75 58.17 20.51 -0.41
CA VAL A 75 57.61 19.59 0.59
C VAL A 75 57.86 20.20 1.98
N PRO A 76 56.88 20.18 2.88
CA PRO A 76 57.11 19.63 4.23
C PRO A 76 55.85 18.87 4.73
N GLY A 77 55.88 17.86 5.58
CA GLY A 77 56.74 17.60 6.73
C GLY A 77 55.80 17.23 7.88
N VAL A 78 55.87 15.99 8.36
CA VAL A 78 55.05 15.47 9.46
C VAL A 78 55.38 16.24 10.75
N ALA A 79 54.38 16.87 11.35
CA ALA A 79 54.48 17.44 12.70
C ALA A 79 53.34 16.89 13.56
N THR A 80 53.71 16.03 14.51
CA THR A 80 52.87 15.57 15.61
C THR A 80 52.61 16.73 16.59
N ALA A 81 51.38 17.23 16.64
CA ALA A 81 50.96 18.17 17.69
C ALA A 81 50.22 17.42 18.80
N GLN A 82 50.76 17.49 20.01
CA GLN A 82 50.18 16.95 21.24
C GLN A 82 48.90 17.71 21.62
N VAL A 83 47.84 16.96 21.95
CA VAL A 83 46.58 17.47 22.50
C VAL A 83 46.77 17.71 24.01
N PRO A 84 46.47 18.90 24.56
CA PRO A 84 46.47 19.11 26.00
C PRO A 84 45.27 18.41 26.67
N PRO A 85 45.40 17.87 27.90
CA PRO A 85 44.32 17.16 28.56
C PRO A 85 43.19 18.11 28.95
N VAL A 86 41.95 17.76 28.59
CA VAL A 86 40.74 18.45 29.01
C VAL A 86 40.34 17.94 30.39
N THR A 87 40.39 18.83 31.39
CA THR A 87 39.86 18.58 32.75
C THR A 87 38.33 18.53 32.75
N ALA A 88 37.77 17.55 33.46
CA ALA A 88 36.32 17.38 33.62
C ALA A 88 35.70 18.56 34.41
N PRO A 89 34.51 19.06 34.03
CA PRO A 89 33.79 20.06 34.81
C PRO A 89 33.15 19.43 36.07
N PRO A 90 32.93 20.22 37.15
CA PRO A 90 32.42 19.73 38.43
C PRO A 90 30.95 19.31 38.38
N GLU A 91 30.62 18.26 39.13
CA GLU A 91 29.27 17.71 39.29
C GLU A 91 28.27 18.77 39.79
N SER A 92 27.12 18.86 39.11
CA SER A 92 25.96 19.63 39.56
C SER A 92 24.91 18.70 40.22
N PRO A 93 24.07 19.20 41.13
CA PRO A 93 23.33 18.38 42.08
C PRO A 93 22.22 17.55 41.41
N LEU A 94 22.03 16.32 41.92
CA LEU A 94 20.94 15.41 41.55
C LEU A 94 19.56 16.06 41.76
N ALA A 95 18.83 16.25 40.67
CA ALA A 95 17.40 16.50 40.70
C ALA A 95 16.62 15.18 40.92
N PRO A 96 15.51 15.17 41.69
CA PRO A 96 14.77 13.95 41.99
C PRO A 96 14.08 13.39 40.74
N SER A 97 14.12 12.06 40.58
CA SER A 97 13.53 11.33 39.47
C SER A 97 12.02 11.58 39.35
N PRO A 98 11.49 11.94 38.17
CA PRO A 98 10.05 11.93 37.95
C PRO A 98 9.55 10.48 37.91
N ALA A 99 8.37 10.27 38.50
CA ALA A 99 7.69 8.99 38.58
C ALA A 99 7.61 8.27 37.23
N SER A 100 7.90 6.98 37.26
CA SER A 100 7.73 6.05 36.13
C SER A 100 6.30 6.10 35.59
N ILE A 101 6.15 6.68 34.40
CA ILE A 101 4.96 6.49 33.58
C ILE A 101 5.01 5.05 33.05
N PRO A 102 3.93 4.25 33.15
CA PRO A 102 3.95 2.86 32.70
C PRO A 102 4.17 2.82 31.19
N THR A 103 5.29 2.26 30.75
CA THR A 103 5.48 1.84 29.36
C THR A 103 4.58 0.63 29.09
N PRO A 104 3.75 0.64 28.03
CA PRO A 104 3.07 -0.58 27.61
C PRO A 104 4.14 -1.57 27.19
N ARG A 105 4.18 -2.73 27.83
CA ARG A 105 5.04 -3.85 27.41
C ARG A 105 4.76 -4.15 25.95
N ALA A 106 5.82 -4.23 25.14
CA ALA A 106 5.79 -4.89 23.85
C ALA A 106 5.29 -6.33 24.08
N SER A 107 4.01 -6.54 23.77
CA SER A 107 3.38 -7.84 23.87
C SER A 107 3.54 -8.48 22.49
N GLY A 108 4.16 -9.66 22.44
CA GLY A 108 4.11 -10.50 21.24
C GLY A 108 2.66 -10.69 20.81
N ILE A 109 2.46 -10.85 19.50
CA ILE A 109 1.20 -11.07 18.77
C ILE A 109 0.10 -11.58 19.72
N GLY A 110 -0.72 -10.65 20.20
CA GLY A 110 -1.68 -10.91 21.28
C GLY A 110 -2.90 -11.65 20.78
N ALA A 111 -3.50 -12.47 21.66
CA ALA A 111 -4.81 -13.06 21.42
C ALA A 111 -5.86 -11.96 21.10
N PRO A 112 -6.85 -12.25 20.24
CA PRO A 112 -7.86 -11.28 19.84
C PRO A 112 -8.59 -10.68 21.05
N SER A 113 -8.90 -9.39 20.99
CA SER A 113 -9.50 -8.66 22.12
C SER A 113 -10.93 -9.13 22.40
N PRO A 114 -11.29 -9.52 23.64
CA PRO A 114 -12.64 -9.95 23.98
C PRO A 114 -13.68 -8.82 23.85
N TYR A 115 -13.25 -7.57 23.68
CA TYR A 115 -14.15 -6.42 23.58
C TYR A 115 -14.97 -6.40 22.28
N TYR A 116 -14.48 -7.05 21.22
CA TYR A 116 -15.14 -7.08 19.90
C TYR A 116 -15.93 -8.36 19.65
N PHE A 117 -16.05 -9.22 20.65
CA PHE A 117 -16.75 -10.49 20.54
C PHE A 117 -17.76 -10.63 21.67
N VAL A 118 -18.96 -11.10 21.35
CA VAL A 118 -20.05 -11.13 22.33
C VAL A 118 -20.19 -12.50 22.97
N GLY A 119 -20.35 -12.53 24.30
CA GLY A 119 -20.76 -13.73 25.02
C GLY A 119 -22.27 -13.92 24.97
N GLY A 120 -22.76 -14.79 24.08
CA GLY A 120 -24.16 -15.24 24.04
C GLY A 120 -25.20 -14.20 23.58
N ALA A 121 -26.01 -14.58 22.59
CA ALA A 121 -27.24 -13.94 22.09
C ALA A 121 -27.17 -12.72 21.14
N HIS A 122 -26.07 -11.96 21.04
CA HIS A 122 -26.00 -10.81 20.11
C HIS A 122 -24.70 -10.77 19.33
N GLY A 123 -24.70 -11.15 18.06
CA GLY A 123 -23.55 -10.97 17.18
C GLY A 123 -23.75 -11.69 15.84
N TYR A 124 -23.03 -11.27 14.81
CA TYR A 124 -23.18 -11.86 13.49
C TYR A 124 -22.41 -13.19 13.41
N PRO A 125 -23.04 -14.27 12.91
CA PRO A 125 -22.37 -15.56 12.77
C PRO A 125 -21.27 -15.47 11.70
N VAL A 126 -20.13 -16.08 11.99
CA VAL A 126 -18.96 -16.10 11.09
C VAL A 126 -18.69 -17.54 10.66
N SER A 127 -18.62 -17.79 9.34
CA SER A 127 -18.34 -19.12 8.78
C SER A 127 -16.84 -19.27 8.49
N HIS A 128 -16.20 -20.30 9.05
CA HIS A 128 -14.74 -20.47 8.96
C HIS A 128 -14.24 -21.33 7.78
N GLY A 129 -15.09 -22.16 7.16
CA GLY A 129 -14.63 -23.25 6.28
C GLY A 129 -13.88 -22.83 5.01
N LYS A 130 -14.12 -21.61 4.48
CA LYS A 130 -13.46 -21.09 3.26
C LYS A 130 -12.27 -20.17 3.56
N LEU A 131 -12.10 -19.75 4.81
CA LEU A 131 -11.02 -18.83 5.21
C LEU A 131 -9.68 -19.53 5.34
N ASP A 132 -9.68 -20.86 5.47
CA ASP A 132 -8.46 -21.66 5.49
C ASP A 132 -7.62 -21.42 4.22
N GLY A 133 -8.23 -21.20 3.04
CA GLY A 133 -7.51 -20.90 1.80
C GLY A 133 -6.83 -19.52 1.81
N LEU A 134 -7.58 -18.48 2.14
CA LEU A 134 -7.11 -17.10 2.23
C LEU A 134 -6.02 -16.92 3.31
N ALA A 135 -6.21 -17.54 4.48
CA ALA A 135 -5.22 -17.53 5.55
C ALA A 135 -3.92 -18.24 5.13
N ARG A 136 -4.03 -19.37 4.41
CA ARG A 136 -2.88 -20.12 3.89
C ARG A 136 -2.09 -19.32 2.85
N GLN A 137 -2.78 -18.64 1.93
CA GLN A 137 -2.11 -17.79 0.93
C GLN A 137 -1.36 -16.63 1.57
N GLY A 138 -1.97 -15.97 2.56
CA GLY A 138 -1.34 -14.91 3.33
C GLY A 138 -0.04 -15.35 4.04
N LEU A 139 0.01 -16.62 4.43
CA LEU A 139 1.15 -17.27 5.10
C LEU A 139 2.06 -18.05 4.13
N GLY A 140 1.95 -17.84 2.81
CA GLY A 140 2.80 -18.50 1.81
C GLY A 140 2.64 -20.02 1.69
N GLN A 141 1.58 -20.60 2.25
CA GLN A 141 1.34 -22.04 2.17
C GLN A 141 0.60 -22.40 0.88
N ALA A 142 1.24 -23.16 -0.01
CA ALA A 142 0.58 -23.79 -1.15
C ALA A 142 -0.42 -24.88 -0.68
N ALA A 143 -1.46 -25.14 -1.46
CA ALA A 143 -2.35 -26.27 -1.20
C ALA A 143 -1.57 -27.61 -1.30
N PRO A 144 -1.96 -28.65 -0.54
CA PRO A 144 -1.19 -29.91 -0.45
C PRO A 144 -0.93 -30.62 -1.78
N ASP A 145 -1.75 -30.37 -2.80
CA ASP A 145 -1.67 -31.03 -4.11
C ASP A 145 -0.80 -30.27 -5.14
N ASP A 146 -0.38 -29.03 -4.87
CA ASP A 146 0.22 -28.17 -5.91
C ASP A 146 1.73 -28.38 -6.11
N LEU A 147 2.49 -28.82 -5.10
CA LEU A 147 3.96 -28.89 -5.22
C LEU A 147 4.48 -30.18 -5.85
N ARG A 148 3.68 -31.26 -5.88
CA ARG A 148 4.11 -32.53 -6.49
C ARG A 148 4.11 -32.49 -8.02
N GLY A 149 3.29 -31.62 -8.63
CA GLY A 149 3.29 -31.37 -10.07
C GLY A 149 4.29 -30.30 -10.53
N LEU A 150 4.77 -29.44 -9.62
CA LEU A 150 5.58 -28.25 -9.95
C LEU A 150 7.03 -28.56 -10.39
N PHE A 151 7.55 -29.76 -10.12
CA PHE A 151 8.92 -30.17 -10.48
C PHE A 151 9.00 -31.42 -11.38
N ALA A 152 7.88 -31.91 -11.91
CA ALA A 152 7.90 -33.08 -12.80
C ALA A 152 8.34 -32.71 -14.22
N ALA A 153 9.66 -32.80 -14.50
CA ALA A 153 10.16 -32.92 -15.87
C ALA A 153 9.76 -34.28 -16.48
N PRO A 154 9.54 -34.39 -17.80
CA PRO A 154 9.03 -35.62 -18.40
C PRO A 154 10.16 -36.64 -18.53
N GLN A 155 10.11 -37.72 -17.75
CA GLN A 155 10.92 -38.91 -18.02
C GLN A 155 10.03 -40.14 -18.20
N ARG A 156 10.12 -40.71 -19.41
CA ARG A 156 9.60 -42.03 -19.79
C ARG A 156 10.48 -43.14 -19.22
N ALA A 157 9.81 -44.27 -18.92
CA ALA A 157 10.31 -45.66 -18.83
C ALA A 157 10.67 -46.19 -17.42
N PRO A 158 10.63 -47.53 -17.19
CA PRO A 158 9.49 -48.16 -16.52
C PRO A 158 9.84 -48.77 -15.15
N ALA A 159 8.77 -49.06 -14.41
CA ALA A 159 8.75 -49.63 -13.08
C ALA A 159 9.64 -50.88 -12.93
N ARG A 160 10.42 -50.90 -11.85
CA ARG A 160 11.07 -52.10 -11.31
C ARG A 160 10.49 -52.39 -9.93
N GLN A 161 9.55 -53.33 -9.88
CA GLN A 161 9.08 -53.96 -8.64
C GLN A 161 10.19 -54.83 -8.07
N LEU A 162 10.35 -54.80 -6.74
CA LEU A 162 10.93 -55.88 -5.94
C LEU A 162 10.35 -55.82 -4.49
N PRO A 163 10.36 -56.94 -3.74
CA PRO A 163 9.13 -57.53 -3.21
C PRO A 163 8.97 -57.47 -1.67
N VAL A 164 7.77 -57.86 -1.24
CA VAL A 164 7.27 -57.97 0.14
C VAL A 164 7.77 -59.26 0.83
N ALA A 165 7.93 -59.16 2.17
CA ALA A 165 7.71 -60.16 3.24
C ALA A 165 8.96 -60.56 4.08
N PRO A 166 8.81 -61.07 5.34
CA PRO A 166 7.78 -60.85 6.36
C PRO A 166 8.35 -60.54 7.78
N SER A 167 7.44 -60.31 8.72
CA SER A 167 7.59 -60.08 10.17
C SER A 167 8.42 -61.11 10.95
N HIS A 168 9.03 -60.70 12.07
CA HIS A 168 8.81 -61.24 13.43
C HIS A 168 9.77 -60.63 14.47
N GLY A 169 9.27 -60.39 15.70
CA GLY A 169 10.07 -60.51 16.92
C GLY A 169 10.43 -59.22 17.66
N GLN A 170 9.56 -58.76 18.56
CA GLN A 170 9.94 -58.01 19.76
C GLN A 170 10.60 -58.98 20.78
N PRO A 171 11.53 -58.51 21.63
CA PRO A 171 11.08 -58.06 22.96
C PRO A 171 11.72 -56.74 23.43
N ALA A 172 11.00 -56.13 24.36
CA ALA A 172 11.22 -54.84 24.98
C ALA A 172 12.41 -54.79 25.95
N PHE A 173 13.12 -53.66 25.96
CA PHE A 173 13.75 -53.09 27.14
C PHE A 173 13.39 -51.59 27.20
N TYR A 174 12.60 -51.25 28.22
CA TYR A 174 12.15 -49.91 28.57
C TYR A 174 13.31 -49.10 29.18
N PHE A 175 13.71 -48.01 28.52
CA PHE A 175 14.08 -46.79 29.22
C PHE A 175 12.94 -45.80 28.99
N GLN A 176 12.21 -45.52 30.07
CA GLN A 176 11.04 -44.65 30.09
C GLN A 176 11.54 -43.19 30.09
N THR A 177 11.79 -42.64 28.91
CA THR A 177 11.80 -41.19 28.74
C THR A 177 10.36 -40.80 28.44
N GLU A 178 9.62 -40.34 29.45
CA GLU A 178 8.33 -39.69 29.22
C GLU A 178 8.56 -38.43 28.39
N LEU A 179 8.39 -38.56 27.07
CA LEU A 179 8.05 -37.42 26.24
C LEU A 179 6.65 -36.96 26.69
N PRO A 180 6.44 -35.67 26.98
CA PRO A 180 5.12 -35.20 27.37
C PRO A 180 4.14 -35.57 26.25
N SER A 181 3.14 -36.38 26.60
CA SER A 181 2.00 -36.67 25.73
C SER A 181 1.49 -35.33 25.23
N ALA A 182 1.55 -35.10 23.92
CA ALA A 182 0.88 -33.98 23.29
C ALA A 182 -0.57 -34.02 23.78
N ALA A 183 -0.95 -33.03 24.60
CA ALA A 183 -2.31 -32.91 25.07
C ALA A 183 -3.21 -32.92 23.83
N ALA A 184 -4.21 -33.81 23.83
CA ALA A 184 -5.25 -33.77 22.83
C ALA A 184 -5.77 -32.31 22.77
N PRO A 185 -5.89 -31.70 21.58
CA PRO A 185 -6.42 -30.35 21.49
C PRO A 185 -7.78 -30.36 22.17
N GLY A 186 -7.91 -29.56 23.23
CA GLY A 186 -9.18 -29.40 23.94
C GLY A 186 -10.29 -29.02 22.96
N PRO A 187 -11.57 -29.21 23.32
CA PRO A 187 -12.68 -28.83 22.46
C PRO A 187 -12.48 -27.38 22.00
N ARG A 188 -12.34 -27.17 20.68
CA ARG A 188 -12.28 -25.82 20.09
C ARG A 188 -13.56 -25.12 20.51
N GLN A 189 -13.46 -24.17 21.45
CA GLN A 189 -14.57 -23.29 21.76
C GLN A 189 -14.99 -22.63 20.44
N ALA A 190 -16.29 -22.67 20.13
CA ALA A 190 -16.81 -21.93 19.00
C ALA A 190 -16.42 -20.46 19.18
N PRO A 191 -15.76 -19.83 18.18
CA PRO A 191 -15.34 -18.44 18.30
C PRO A 191 -16.57 -17.57 18.57
N ALA A 192 -16.45 -16.67 19.54
CA ALA A 192 -17.53 -15.76 19.89
C ALA A 192 -17.89 -14.88 18.68
N PRO A 193 -19.18 -14.56 18.47
CA PRO A 193 -19.63 -13.81 17.30
C PRO A 193 -19.09 -12.37 17.28
N PHE A 194 -18.82 -11.86 16.08
CA PHE A 194 -18.19 -10.55 15.84
C PHE A 194 -19.18 -9.39 16.11
N ASP A 195 -18.84 -8.51 17.05
CA ASP A 195 -19.63 -7.30 17.37
C ASP A 195 -19.23 -6.13 16.48
N VAL A 196 -19.82 -6.08 15.28
CA VAL A 196 -19.61 -4.96 14.35
C VAL A 196 -20.04 -3.62 14.94
N HIS A 197 -21.05 -3.57 15.83
CA HIS A 197 -21.51 -2.30 16.38
C HIS A 197 -20.54 -1.74 17.42
N ALA A 198 -19.84 -2.60 18.17
CA ALA A 198 -18.71 -2.18 19.00
C ALA A 198 -17.59 -1.58 18.14
N VAL A 199 -17.21 -2.27 17.06
CA VAL A 199 -16.18 -1.78 16.15
C VAL A 199 -16.57 -0.46 15.49
N ARG A 200 -17.80 -0.33 15.00
CA ARG A 200 -18.31 0.90 14.36
C ARG A 200 -18.24 2.13 15.24
N ARG A 201 -18.40 1.99 16.56
CA ARG A 201 -18.29 3.12 17.50
C ARG A 201 -16.89 3.71 17.54
N ASP A 202 -15.87 2.95 17.15
CA ASP A 202 -14.50 3.46 17.07
C ASP A 202 -14.30 4.36 15.84
N PHE A 203 -15.22 4.39 14.86
CA PHE A 203 -15.09 5.18 13.63
C PHE A 203 -16.07 6.35 13.63
N PRO A 204 -15.68 7.54 14.13
CA PRO A 204 -16.59 8.65 14.37
C PRO A 204 -17.36 9.09 13.11
N VAL A 205 -16.70 9.08 11.95
CA VAL A 205 -17.31 9.47 10.66
C VAL A 205 -18.50 8.59 10.25
N LEU A 206 -18.61 7.37 10.74
CA LEU A 206 -19.75 6.49 10.42
C LEU A 206 -21.06 6.91 11.11
N ALA A 207 -21.01 7.84 12.06
CA ALA A 207 -22.20 8.44 12.68
C ALA A 207 -22.80 9.59 11.84
N GLU A 208 -22.10 10.03 10.79
CA GLU A 208 -22.53 11.14 9.94
C GLU A 208 -23.77 10.81 9.10
N ARG A 209 -24.46 11.87 8.69
CA ARG A 209 -25.55 11.79 7.71
C ARG A 209 -25.15 12.44 6.40
N VAL A 210 -25.39 11.73 5.31
CA VAL A 210 -25.20 12.23 3.93
C VAL A 210 -26.55 12.28 3.26
N ASN A 211 -26.91 13.43 2.69
CA ASN A 211 -28.22 13.67 2.07
C ASN A 211 -29.40 13.38 3.02
N GLY A 212 -29.22 13.67 4.33
CA GLY A 212 -30.20 13.41 5.38
C GLY A 212 -30.32 11.93 5.79
N LYS A 213 -29.61 11.01 5.13
CA LYS A 213 -29.62 9.57 5.40
C LYS A 213 -28.38 9.13 6.18
N PRO A 214 -28.44 8.07 7.00
CA PRO A 214 -27.24 7.51 7.63
C PRO A 214 -26.21 7.08 6.59
N LEU A 215 -24.94 7.44 6.78
CA LEU A 215 -23.86 7.04 5.87
C LEU A 215 -23.73 5.51 5.79
N ALA A 216 -23.66 4.97 4.57
CA ALA A 216 -23.15 3.63 4.29
C ALA A 216 -21.92 3.76 3.40
N TRP A 217 -20.73 3.56 3.97
CA TRP A 217 -19.46 3.73 3.25
C TRP A 217 -18.98 2.41 2.64
N PHE A 218 -19.12 2.28 1.31
CA PHE A 218 -18.70 1.13 0.51
C PHE A 218 -17.59 1.48 -0.51
N ASP A 219 -16.80 2.52 -0.28
CA ASP A 219 -15.62 2.86 -1.10
C ASP A 219 -14.29 2.60 -0.37
N ASN A 220 -14.25 1.54 0.44
CA ASN A 220 -13.10 1.13 1.24
C ASN A 220 -11.85 0.79 0.41
N ALA A 221 -12.03 0.21 -0.78
CA ALA A 221 -10.93 -0.10 -1.69
C ALA A 221 -10.28 1.15 -2.31
N ALA A 222 -10.91 2.33 -2.21
CA ALA A 222 -10.26 3.61 -2.51
C ALA A 222 -9.55 4.14 -1.26
N THR A 223 -10.26 4.28 -0.15
CA THR A 223 -9.70 4.64 1.15
C THR A 223 -10.61 4.17 2.28
N THR A 224 -10.01 3.80 3.40
CA THR A 224 -10.74 3.39 4.61
C THR A 224 -10.99 4.57 5.53
N HIS A 225 -11.96 4.47 6.42
CA HIS A 225 -12.10 5.41 7.53
C HIS A 225 -11.10 5.11 8.66
N LYS A 226 -10.98 6.04 9.61
CA LYS A 226 -9.94 6.00 10.65
C LYS A 226 -10.59 5.73 12.00
N PRO A 227 -10.11 4.77 12.80
CA PRO A 227 -10.58 4.61 14.15
C PRO A 227 -10.08 5.80 15.00
N GLN A 228 -10.80 6.11 16.08
CA GLN A 228 -10.50 7.21 16.98
C GLN A 228 -9.06 7.13 17.52
N SER A 229 -8.56 5.92 17.79
CA SER A 229 -7.19 5.71 18.26
C SER A 229 -6.12 6.22 17.30
N VAL A 230 -6.37 6.20 15.98
CA VAL A 230 -5.45 6.75 14.97
C VAL A 230 -5.50 8.27 14.98
N ILE A 231 -6.70 8.84 15.04
CA ILE A 231 -6.93 10.29 15.10
C ILE A 231 -6.23 10.85 16.34
N ASP A 232 -6.50 10.27 17.50
CA ASP A 232 -5.93 10.67 18.78
C ASP A 232 -4.41 10.54 18.78
N ARG A 233 -3.86 9.48 18.17
CA ARG A 233 -2.40 9.28 18.13
C ARG A 233 -1.70 10.39 17.34
N VAL A 234 -2.26 10.78 16.19
CA VAL A 234 -1.72 11.86 15.36
C VAL A 234 -1.87 13.20 16.09
N SER A 235 -3.04 13.48 16.67
CA SER A 235 -3.26 14.69 17.47
C SER A 235 -2.30 14.79 18.65
N TYR A 236 -2.07 13.69 19.37
CA TYR A 236 -1.15 13.63 20.49
C TYR A 236 0.30 13.90 20.06
N PHE A 237 0.73 13.32 18.93
CA PHE A 237 2.07 13.57 18.39
C PHE A 237 2.30 15.07 18.20
N TYR A 238 1.37 15.76 17.53
CA TYR A 238 1.50 17.20 17.29
C TYR A 238 1.43 18.04 18.56
N ALA A 239 0.59 17.65 19.53
CA ALA A 239 0.43 18.39 20.77
C ALA A 239 1.59 18.21 21.77
N HIS A 240 2.29 17.07 21.75
CA HIS A 240 3.19 16.69 22.85
C HIS A 240 4.57 16.14 22.44
N GLU A 241 4.74 15.65 21.21
CA GLU A 241 5.96 14.94 20.77
C GLU A 241 6.66 15.60 19.58
N ASN A 242 5.99 16.54 18.89
CA ASN A 242 6.44 17.08 17.62
C ASN A 242 7.87 17.63 17.65
N SER A 243 8.73 16.99 16.85
CA SER A 243 10.06 17.47 16.51
C SER A 243 10.57 16.76 15.27
N ASN A 244 11.70 17.24 14.73
CA ASN A 244 12.43 16.50 13.70
C ASN A 244 13.24 15.35 14.34
N ILE A 245 13.59 14.33 13.56
CA ILE A 245 14.17 13.06 14.02
C ILE A 245 15.68 12.94 13.77
N HIS A 246 16.33 11.99 14.46
CA HIS A 246 17.71 11.49 14.29
C HIS A 246 18.89 12.45 14.55
N ARG A 247 18.73 13.78 14.48
CA ARG A 247 19.87 14.73 14.45
C ARG A 247 20.02 15.67 15.65
N ALA A 248 19.11 15.65 16.62
CA ALA A 248 19.14 16.62 17.71
C ALA A 248 19.17 15.95 19.09
N ALA A 249 20.01 16.50 19.99
CA ALA A 249 20.26 15.97 21.33
C ALA A 249 19.23 16.43 22.39
N HIS A 250 18.08 16.95 21.98
CA HIS A 250 17.05 17.44 22.91
C HIS A 250 15.88 16.44 23.05
N ALA A 251 15.21 16.49 24.20
CA ALA A 251 14.20 15.49 24.59
C ALA A 251 13.07 15.27 23.57
N LEU A 252 12.58 16.33 22.90
CA LEU A 252 11.52 16.18 21.89
C LEU A 252 11.99 15.44 20.62
N ALA A 253 13.25 15.59 20.20
CA ALA A 253 13.78 14.87 19.05
C ALA A 253 13.96 13.39 19.39
N ALA A 254 14.39 13.07 20.61
CA ALA A 254 14.44 11.69 21.09
C ALA A 254 13.05 11.05 21.07
N ARG A 255 12.03 11.68 21.67
CA ARG A 255 10.65 11.19 21.66
C ARG A 255 10.08 11.00 20.26
N ALA A 256 10.26 11.99 19.37
CA ALA A 256 9.79 11.89 17.99
C ALA A 256 10.49 10.75 17.23
N SER A 257 11.80 10.57 17.44
CA SER A 257 12.58 9.50 16.82
C SER A 257 12.13 8.13 17.32
N ASP A 258 11.95 7.98 18.64
CA ASP A 258 11.46 6.74 19.25
C ASP A 258 10.06 6.39 18.72
N ALA A 259 9.16 7.36 18.59
CA ALA A 259 7.83 7.15 18.05
C ALA A 259 7.85 6.71 16.58
N TYR A 260 8.70 7.35 15.76
CA TYR A 260 8.85 7.03 14.34
C TYR A 260 9.44 5.62 14.12
N GLU A 261 10.50 5.27 14.84
CA GLU A 261 11.13 3.95 14.74
C GLU A 261 10.26 2.85 15.35
N ALA A 262 9.50 3.15 16.42
CA ALA A 262 8.50 2.22 16.93
C ALA A 262 7.40 1.92 15.90
N ALA A 263 6.98 2.92 15.12
CA ALA A 263 6.04 2.69 14.02
C ALA A 263 6.65 1.82 12.92
N ARG A 264 7.93 2.02 12.58
CA ARG A 264 8.66 1.15 11.63
C ARG A 264 8.70 -0.31 12.10
N ALA A 265 9.02 -0.52 13.37
CA ALA A 265 9.03 -1.85 13.98
C ALA A 265 7.65 -2.52 13.94
N LYS A 266 6.56 -1.76 14.14
CA LYS A 266 5.19 -2.26 14.00
C LYS A 266 4.88 -2.68 12.57
N VAL A 267 5.28 -1.89 11.57
CA VAL A 267 5.13 -2.26 10.15
C VAL A 267 5.91 -3.55 9.85
N ALA A 268 7.15 -3.67 10.33
CA ALA A 268 7.97 -4.86 10.14
C ALA A 268 7.30 -6.11 10.73
N SER A 269 6.86 -6.03 11.99
CA SER A 269 6.14 -7.12 12.67
C SER A 269 4.84 -7.48 11.96
N PHE A 270 4.08 -6.48 11.52
CA PHE A 270 2.82 -6.65 10.83
C PHE A 270 2.93 -7.38 9.49
N LEU A 271 4.02 -7.13 8.74
CA LEU A 271 4.32 -7.82 7.50
C LEU A 271 5.08 -9.14 7.70
N GLY A 272 5.51 -9.47 8.93
CA GLY A 272 6.39 -10.60 9.18
C GLY A 272 7.80 -10.41 8.58
N ALA A 273 8.31 -9.17 8.49
CA ALA A 273 9.68 -8.90 8.05
C ALA A 273 10.71 -9.30 9.11
N ALA A 274 11.94 -9.63 8.71
CA ALA A 274 12.99 -10.06 9.63
C ALA A 274 13.57 -8.89 10.43
N SER A 275 13.55 -7.68 9.86
CA SER A 275 14.08 -6.48 10.49
C SER A 275 13.29 -5.23 10.12
N ALA A 276 13.23 -4.26 11.03
CA ALA A 276 12.72 -2.92 10.73
C ALA A 276 13.55 -2.20 9.66
N ASN A 277 14.83 -2.57 9.49
CA ASN A 277 15.68 -1.98 8.45
C ASN A 277 15.29 -2.38 7.02
N GLU A 278 14.44 -3.40 6.88
CA GLU A 278 13.86 -3.81 5.60
C GLU A 278 12.64 -2.96 5.21
N ILE A 279 12.20 -2.06 6.09
CA ILE A 279 11.02 -1.22 5.90
C ILE A 279 11.44 0.21 5.58
N ILE A 280 11.01 0.71 4.42
CA ILE A 280 11.19 2.09 3.97
C ILE A 280 9.82 2.78 3.98
N PHE A 281 9.71 3.91 4.66
CA PHE A 281 8.52 4.75 4.61
C PHE A 281 8.49 5.58 3.33
N VAL A 282 7.32 5.60 2.70
CA VAL A 282 7.00 6.34 1.47
C VAL A 282 5.62 6.96 1.61
N ARG A 283 5.21 7.80 0.67
CA ARG A 283 3.88 8.44 0.64
C ARG A 283 2.73 7.44 0.38
N GLY A 284 3.04 6.27 -0.16
CA GLY A 284 2.09 5.20 -0.47
C GLY A 284 2.69 4.17 -1.42
N ALA A 285 1.93 3.10 -1.71
CA ALA A 285 2.35 2.03 -2.62
C ALA A 285 2.83 2.54 -3.98
N THR A 286 2.18 3.56 -4.55
CA THR A 286 2.60 4.18 -5.82
C THR A 286 4.03 4.72 -5.76
N GLU A 287 4.39 5.42 -4.69
CA GLU A 287 5.77 5.91 -4.54
C GLU A 287 6.74 4.76 -4.29
N GLY A 288 6.31 3.72 -3.56
CA GLY A 288 7.10 2.52 -3.35
C GLY A 288 7.44 1.76 -4.65
N ILE A 289 6.46 1.59 -5.54
CA ILE A 289 6.67 0.97 -6.85
C ILE A 289 7.62 1.84 -7.69
N ASN A 290 7.46 3.17 -7.64
CA ASN A 290 8.36 4.09 -8.34
C ASN A 290 9.79 4.06 -7.78
N LEU A 291 9.96 3.94 -6.46
CA LEU A 291 11.26 3.77 -5.82
C LEU A 291 11.94 2.53 -6.42
N ILE A 292 11.26 1.39 -6.47
CA ILE A 292 11.83 0.14 -7.00
C ILE A 292 12.13 0.28 -8.50
N ALA A 293 11.23 0.87 -9.29
CA ALA A 293 11.47 1.10 -10.71
C ALA A 293 12.69 2.01 -10.96
N ASN A 294 12.85 3.08 -10.17
CA ASN A 294 13.95 4.05 -10.33
C ASN A 294 15.28 3.60 -9.74
N THR A 295 15.30 2.54 -8.93
CA THR A 295 16.52 2.03 -8.28
C THR A 295 16.88 0.66 -8.82
N PHE A 296 16.18 -0.40 -8.37
CA PHE A 296 16.35 -1.76 -8.86
C PHE A 296 16.13 -1.80 -10.38
N GLY A 297 14.99 -1.29 -10.86
CA GLY A 297 14.63 -1.35 -12.28
C GLY A 297 15.68 -0.69 -13.18
N ARG A 298 16.02 0.57 -12.92
CA ARG A 298 17.04 1.29 -13.70
C ARG A 298 18.43 0.67 -13.66
N LYS A 299 18.79 -0.06 -12.59
CA LYS A 299 20.09 -0.71 -12.44
C LYS A 299 20.15 -2.06 -13.17
N TYR A 300 19.07 -2.84 -13.15
CA TYR A 300 19.08 -4.25 -13.56
C TYR A 300 18.25 -4.59 -14.80
N ILE A 301 17.53 -3.61 -15.38
CA ILE A 301 16.69 -3.81 -16.57
C ILE A 301 17.21 -2.95 -17.72
N GLY A 302 17.52 -3.58 -18.84
CA GLY A 302 18.04 -2.95 -20.05
C GLY A 302 17.25 -3.30 -21.32
N SER A 303 17.88 -3.00 -22.46
CA SER A 303 17.29 -3.23 -23.78
C SER A 303 17.07 -4.71 -24.04
N GLY A 304 15.87 -5.07 -24.49
CA GLY A 304 15.46 -6.44 -24.76
C GLY A 304 15.03 -7.25 -23.53
N ASP A 305 15.23 -6.73 -22.31
CA ASP A 305 14.74 -7.39 -21.10
C ASP A 305 13.20 -7.31 -20.99
N GLU A 306 12.61 -8.20 -20.20
CA GLU A 306 11.17 -8.32 -20.00
C GLU A 306 10.76 -8.09 -18.55
N ILE A 307 9.68 -7.34 -18.36
CA ILE A 307 8.97 -7.13 -17.09
C ILE A 307 7.62 -7.81 -17.21
N ILE A 308 7.32 -8.74 -16.30
CA ILE A 308 6.01 -9.40 -16.27
C ILE A 308 5.11 -8.68 -15.27
N VAL A 309 3.91 -8.31 -15.69
CA VAL A 309 2.82 -7.82 -14.83
C VAL A 309 1.57 -8.67 -15.04
N SER A 310 0.53 -8.54 -14.22
CA SER A 310 -0.75 -9.21 -14.48
C SER A 310 -1.78 -8.32 -15.18
N GLN A 311 -2.84 -8.90 -15.73
CA GLN A 311 -3.99 -8.10 -16.19
C GLN A 311 -4.70 -7.38 -15.03
N LEU A 312 -4.56 -7.86 -13.79
CA LEU A 312 -5.26 -7.36 -12.60
C LEU A 312 -4.63 -6.10 -11.99
N GLU A 313 -3.50 -5.62 -12.52
CA GLU A 313 -2.76 -4.54 -11.90
C GLU A 313 -3.54 -3.22 -11.85
N HIS A 314 -3.40 -2.54 -10.71
CA HIS A 314 -3.71 -1.13 -10.60
C HIS A 314 -2.71 -0.32 -11.46
N HIS A 315 -3.10 0.84 -11.98
CA HIS A 315 -2.24 1.70 -12.81
C HIS A 315 -0.89 2.05 -12.15
N ALA A 316 -0.86 2.16 -10.82
CA ALA A 316 0.36 2.37 -10.05
C ALA A 316 1.40 1.24 -10.24
N ASN A 317 0.96 0.01 -10.54
CA ASN A 317 1.80 -1.14 -10.85
C ASN A 317 1.88 -1.45 -12.36
N ILE A 318 1.57 -0.47 -13.22
CA ILE A 318 1.71 -0.56 -14.68
C ILE A 318 2.58 0.58 -15.19
N VAL A 319 2.19 1.82 -14.89
CA VAL A 319 2.78 3.03 -15.48
C VAL A 319 4.28 3.16 -15.20
N PRO A 320 4.80 2.91 -13.98
CA PRO A 320 6.24 2.98 -13.73
C PRO A 320 7.05 2.01 -14.60
N TRP A 321 6.51 0.81 -14.84
CA TRP A 321 7.14 -0.19 -15.69
C TRP A 321 7.09 0.20 -17.16
N GLN A 322 5.98 0.76 -17.63
CA GLN A 322 5.88 1.30 -18.99
C GLN A 322 6.89 2.42 -19.23
N GLN A 323 7.04 3.34 -18.28
CA GLN A 323 8.02 4.43 -18.36
C GLN A 323 9.45 3.87 -18.39
N LEU A 324 9.78 2.92 -17.51
CA LEU A 324 11.09 2.27 -17.50
C LEU A 324 11.36 1.50 -18.79
N ALA A 325 10.38 0.77 -19.30
CA ALA A 325 10.48 0.01 -20.54
C ALA A 325 10.73 0.92 -21.75
N ALA A 326 9.99 2.03 -21.84
CA ALA A 326 10.20 3.04 -22.87
C ALA A 326 11.58 3.70 -22.77
N GLU A 327 12.09 3.96 -21.56
CA GLU A 327 13.42 4.53 -21.32
C GLU A 327 14.55 3.55 -21.69
N LYS A 328 14.42 2.28 -21.32
CA LYS A 328 15.50 1.29 -21.39
C LYS A 328 15.45 0.38 -22.61
N GLY A 329 14.36 0.39 -23.38
CA GLY A 329 14.11 -0.56 -24.46
C GLY A 329 13.69 -1.96 -23.96
N ALA A 330 13.13 -2.04 -22.76
CA ALA A 330 12.56 -3.28 -22.23
C ALA A 330 11.12 -3.48 -22.73
N THR A 331 10.53 -4.65 -22.46
CA THR A 331 9.15 -4.98 -22.89
C THR A 331 8.30 -5.43 -21.70
N LEU A 332 7.05 -4.99 -21.65
CA LEU A 332 6.06 -5.52 -20.70
C LEU A 332 5.39 -6.77 -21.27
N ARG A 333 5.30 -7.81 -20.46
CA ARG A 333 4.55 -9.04 -20.72
C ARG A 333 3.44 -9.16 -19.68
N VAL A 334 2.26 -9.64 -20.06
CA VAL A 334 1.06 -9.57 -19.21
C VAL A 334 0.49 -10.96 -18.95
N ILE A 335 0.34 -11.33 -17.67
CA ILE A 335 -0.31 -12.56 -17.23
C ILE A 335 -1.82 -12.43 -17.44
N PRO A 336 -2.45 -13.30 -18.26
CA PRO A 336 -3.89 -13.24 -18.49
C PRO A 336 -4.70 -13.80 -17.32
N VAL A 337 -5.99 -13.45 -17.31
CA VAL A 337 -7.00 -14.06 -16.43
C VAL A 337 -8.08 -14.82 -17.22
N ASP A 338 -8.72 -15.76 -16.55
CA ASP A 338 -9.94 -16.40 -17.03
C ASP A 338 -11.17 -15.47 -16.91
N ASP A 339 -12.35 -15.97 -17.30
CA ASP A 339 -13.59 -15.20 -17.26
C ASP A 339 -14.16 -15.00 -15.84
N SER A 340 -13.64 -15.71 -14.84
CA SER A 340 -13.91 -15.42 -13.43
C SER A 340 -13.02 -14.29 -12.90
N GLY A 341 -11.91 -14.00 -13.59
CA GLY A 341 -10.90 -13.03 -13.17
C GLY A 341 -9.77 -13.66 -12.36
N GLN A 342 -9.60 -14.98 -12.40
CA GLN A 342 -8.51 -15.71 -11.78
C GLN A 342 -7.27 -15.74 -12.69
N ILE A 343 -6.08 -15.61 -12.09
CA ILE A 343 -4.81 -15.69 -12.83
C ILE A 343 -4.61 -17.09 -13.45
N LEU A 344 -4.24 -17.10 -14.73
CA LEU A 344 -3.86 -18.31 -15.45
C LEU A 344 -2.38 -18.63 -15.24
N LEU A 345 -2.08 -19.45 -14.23
CA LEU A 345 -0.70 -19.81 -13.84
C LEU A 345 0.09 -20.52 -14.93
N ASP A 346 -0.56 -21.38 -15.74
CA ASP A 346 0.12 -22.05 -16.85
C ASP A 346 0.56 -21.06 -17.93
N GLU A 347 -0.21 -19.99 -18.14
CA GLU A 347 0.19 -18.90 -19.05
C GLU A 347 1.34 -18.09 -18.46
N PHE A 348 1.32 -17.81 -17.15
CA PHE A 348 2.45 -17.18 -16.47
C PHE A 348 3.75 -17.99 -16.64
N ARG A 349 3.70 -19.31 -16.47
CA ARG A 349 4.87 -20.19 -16.66
C ARG A 349 5.49 -20.05 -18.06
N LYS A 350 4.66 -19.88 -19.10
CA LYS A 350 5.12 -19.69 -20.49
C LYS A 350 5.74 -18.31 -20.74
N LEU A 351 5.44 -17.32 -19.91
CA LEU A 351 6.02 -15.97 -20.03
C LEU A 351 7.45 -15.90 -19.49
N LEU A 352 7.79 -16.71 -18.48
CA LEU A 352 9.12 -16.74 -17.86
C LEU A 352 10.17 -17.24 -18.86
N ASN A 353 11.21 -16.44 -19.08
CA ASN A 353 12.33 -16.78 -19.96
C ASN A 353 13.62 -16.04 -19.56
N GLY A 354 14.73 -16.31 -20.25
CA GLY A 354 16.04 -15.72 -19.92
C GLY A 354 16.15 -14.19 -20.04
N ARG A 355 15.14 -13.51 -20.61
CA ARG A 355 15.06 -12.04 -20.66
C ARG A 355 14.24 -11.46 -19.52
N THR A 356 13.49 -12.28 -18.78
CA THR A 356 12.70 -11.79 -17.65
C THR A 356 13.63 -11.32 -16.53
N ARG A 357 13.39 -10.11 -16.02
CA ARG A 357 14.18 -9.53 -14.90
C ARG A 357 13.36 -9.27 -13.66
N LEU A 358 12.07 -9.00 -13.84
CA LEU A 358 11.15 -8.68 -12.75
C LEU A 358 9.75 -9.22 -13.07
N VAL A 359 9.11 -9.79 -12.05
CA VAL A 359 7.66 -10.00 -12.00
C VAL A 359 7.09 -8.99 -11.00
N SER A 360 6.12 -8.19 -11.41
CA SER A 360 5.40 -7.29 -10.51
C SER A 360 3.91 -7.60 -10.53
N VAL A 361 3.36 -8.09 -9.42
CA VAL A 361 1.99 -8.60 -9.36
C VAL A 361 1.24 -8.10 -8.15
N THR A 362 -0.05 -7.80 -8.31
CA THR A 362 -0.94 -7.52 -7.19
C THR A 362 -1.25 -8.79 -6.41
N GLN A 363 -1.31 -8.70 -5.08
CA GLN A 363 -1.79 -9.80 -4.24
C GLN A 363 -3.33 -9.86 -4.22
N VAL A 364 -3.99 -8.70 -4.24
CA VAL A 364 -5.45 -8.58 -4.26
C VAL A 364 -5.88 -7.48 -5.23
N SER A 365 -6.66 -7.84 -6.25
CA SER A 365 -7.16 -6.88 -7.24
C SER A 365 -8.09 -5.86 -6.58
N ASN A 366 -7.83 -4.57 -6.79
CA ASN A 366 -8.69 -3.50 -6.29
C ASN A 366 -10.04 -3.40 -7.02
N ALA A 367 -10.12 -3.90 -8.25
CA ALA A 367 -11.31 -3.81 -9.08
C ALA A 367 -12.16 -5.06 -8.94
N LEU A 368 -11.54 -6.24 -8.95
CA LEU A 368 -12.26 -7.51 -8.93
C LEU A 368 -12.37 -8.11 -7.53
N GLY A 369 -11.45 -7.77 -6.62
CA GLY A 369 -11.29 -8.46 -5.34
C GLY A 369 -10.54 -9.78 -5.44
N THR A 370 -10.19 -10.26 -6.64
CA THR A 370 -9.45 -11.53 -6.82
C THR A 370 -8.18 -11.57 -5.98
N VAL A 371 -8.02 -12.62 -5.19
CA VAL A 371 -6.75 -12.93 -4.51
C VAL A 371 -5.89 -13.77 -5.46
N THR A 372 -4.67 -13.29 -5.71
CA THR A 372 -3.76 -13.95 -6.66
C THR A 372 -2.97 -15.05 -5.95
N PRO A 373 -2.57 -16.12 -6.66
CA PRO A 373 -1.73 -17.19 -6.12
C PRO A 373 -0.27 -16.72 -5.99
N VAL A 374 -0.04 -15.65 -5.23
CA VAL A 374 1.25 -14.93 -5.20
C VAL A 374 2.41 -15.80 -4.73
N ALA A 375 2.19 -16.71 -3.77
CA ALA A 375 3.22 -17.65 -3.32
C ALA A 375 3.70 -18.57 -4.46
N GLN A 376 2.79 -19.04 -5.29
CA GLN A 376 3.11 -19.89 -6.45
C GLN A 376 3.80 -19.08 -7.55
N ILE A 377 3.39 -17.81 -7.75
CA ILE A 377 4.05 -16.89 -8.68
C ILE A 377 5.50 -16.63 -8.25
N ILE A 378 5.74 -16.36 -6.95
CA ILE A 378 7.06 -16.15 -6.39
C ILE A 378 7.94 -17.38 -6.58
N ALA A 379 7.44 -18.57 -6.18
CA ALA A 379 8.18 -19.82 -6.32
C ALA A 379 8.62 -20.10 -7.77
N LEU A 380 7.72 -19.89 -8.74
CA LEU A 380 8.03 -20.07 -10.17
C LEU A 380 9.02 -19.02 -10.69
N ALA A 381 8.88 -17.75 -10.29
CA ALA A 381 9.80 -16.69 -10.68
C ALA A 381 11.22 -16.93 -10.12
N HIS A 382 11.31 -17.31 -8.85
CA HIS A 382 12.58 -17.62 -8.18
C HIS A 382 13.27 -18.85 -8.76
N ALA A 383 12.50 -19.90 -9.12
CA ALA A 383 13.05 -21.05 -9.83
C ALA A 383 13.68 -20.65 -11.19
N ALA A 384 13.23 -19.54 -11.78
CA ALA A 384 13.82 -18.95 -12.99
C ALA A 384 14.87 -17.86 -12.70
N GLY A 385 15.22 -17.60 -11.44
CA GLY A 385 16.17 -16.56 -11.03
C GLY A 385 15.64 -15.12 -11.17
N VAL A 386 14.33 -14.93 -11.22
CA VAL A 386 13.65 -13.65 -11.46
C VAL A 386 13.15 -13.06 -10.15
N ARG A 387 13.33 -11.75 -9.94
CA ARG A 387 12.86 -11.04 -8.73
C ARG A 387 11.38 -10.72 -8.78
N VAL A 388 10.73 -10.64 -7.62
CA VAL A 388 9.29 -10.39 -7.50
C VAL A 388 8.96 -9.22 -6.59
N LEU A 389 8.18 -8.28 -7.14
CA LEU A 389 7.49 -7.24 -6.38
C LEU A 389 6.01 -7.60 -6.24
N VAL A 390 5.52 -7.52 -5.01
CA VAL A 390 4.10 -7.70 -4.68
C VAL A 390 3.45 -6.35 -4.35
N ASP A 391 2.43 -5.97 -5.13
CA ASP A 391 1.50 -4.88 -4.75
C ASP A 391 0.45 -5.41 -3.77
N GLY A 392 0.71 -5.14 -2.50
CA GLY A 392 -0.11 -5.52 -1.36
C GLY A 392 -1.12 -4.47 -0.91
N ALA A 393 -1.35 -3.41 -1.69
CA ALA A 393 -2.12 -2.26 -1.24
C ALA A 393 -3.56 -2.58 -0.80
N GLN A 394 -4.17 -3.63 -1.35
CA GLN A 394 -5.48 -4.14 -0.89
C GLN A 394 -5.35 -5.32 0.08
N ALA A 395 -4.28 -6.12 -0.01
CA ALA A 395 -4.16 -7.34 0.78
C ALA A 395 -4.04 -7.05 2.28
N VAL A 396 -3.24 -6.05 2.66
CA VAL A 396 -2.88 -5.77 4.06
C VAL A 396 -4.07 -5.44 4.98
N SER A 397 -5.22 -5.02 4.44
CA SER A 397 -6.42 -4.74 5.25
C SER A 397 -7.35 -5.95 5.40
N HIS A 398 -7.20 -6.95 4.54
CA HIS A 398 -8.15 -8.06 4.38
C HIS A 398 -7.54 -9.42 4.71
N LEU A 399 -6.22 -9.55 4.64
CA LEU A 399 -5.49 -10.80 4.76
C LEU A 399 -4.28 -10.60 5.66
N ARG A 400 -3.94 -11.64 6.44
CA ARG A 400 -2.63 -11.73 7.08
C ARG A 400 -1.55 -11.83 6.01
N VAL A 401 -0.44 -11.13 6.21
CA VAL A 401 0.69 -11.14 5.29
C VAL A 401 1.94 -11.52 6.07
N ASP A 402 2.69 -12.48 5.54
CA ASP A 402 4.02 -12.83 6.01
C ASP A 402 4.98 -12.81 4.82
N VAL A 403 5.77 -11.74 4.68
CA VAL A 403 6.67 -11.53 3.54
C VAL A 403 7.83 -12.52 3.51
N GLN A 404 8.23 -13.05 4.67
CA GLN A 404 9.26 -14.09 4.75
C GLN A 404 8.68 -15.43 4.29
N ALA A 405 7.48 -15.79 4.75
CA ALA A 405 6.83 -17.03 4.33
C ALA A 405 6.44 -17.01 2.84
N LEU A 406 6.08 -15.84 2.31
CA LEU A 406 5.86 -15.64 0.87
C LEU A 406 7.16 -15.66 0.04
N ASP A 407 8.30 -15.41 0.69
CA ASP A 407 9.59 -15.17 0.05
C ASP A 407 9.60 -13.98 -0.92
N ALA A 408 8.78 -12.94 -0.67
CA ALA A 408 8.71 -11.78 -1.56
C ALA A 408 10.06 -11.01 -1.59
N ASP A 409 10.55 -10.60 -2.76
CA ASP A 409 11.76 -9.76 -2.83
C ASP A 409 11.45 -8.30 -2.46
N PHE A 410 10.28 -7.82 -2.88
CA PHE A 410 9.72 -6.53 -2.50
C PHE A 410 8.21 -6.65 -2.22
N TYR A 411 7.71 -5.85 -1.29
CA TYR A 411 6.28 -5.77 -0.98
C TYR A 411 5.89 -4.34 -0.66
N VAL A 412 4.79 -3.83 -1.21
CA VAL A 412 4.36 -2.44 -1.01
C VAL A 412 2.93 -2.34 -0.52
N PHE A 413 2.64 -1.33 0.31
CA PHE A 413 1.27 -0.99 0.67
C PHE A 413 1.09 0.49 1.01
N SER A 414 -0.17 0.94 1.07
CA SER A 414 -0.55 2.31 1.45
C SER A 414 -1.27 2.34 2.80
N GLY A 415 -0.86 3.23 3.70
CA GLY A 415 -1.43 3.36 5.04
C GLY A 415 -2.92 3.69 5.05
N HIS A 416 -3.37 4.55 4.14
CA HIS A 416 -4.78 4.95 4.04
C HIS A 416 -5.75 3.81 3.65
N LYS A 417 -5.23 2.64 3.25
CA LYS A 417 -6.02 1.43 2.99
C LYS A 417 -6.03 0.45 4.17
N VAL A 418 -5.15 0.64 5.16
CA VAL A 418 -5.14 -0.11 6.43
C VAL A 418 -5.50 0.82 7.59
N PHE A 419 -6.59 1.59 7.42
CA PHE A 419 -7.20 2.45 8.44
C PHE A 419 -6.29 3.57 8.99
N GLY A 420 -5.10 3.74 8.40
CA GLY A 420 -4.11 4.74 8.78
C GLY A 420 -4.26 6.07 8.03
N PRO A 421 -3.37 7.04 8.33
CA PRO A 421 -3.37 8.35 7.70
C PRO A 421 -3.15 8.32 6.18
N THR A 422 -3.48 9.41 5.52
CA THR A 422 -3.09 9.66 4.13
C THR A 422 -1.61 10.02 4.03
N GLY A 423 -1.01 9.92 2.85
CA GLY A 423 0.36 10.41 2.63
C GLY A 423 1.46 9.58 3.31
N ILE A 424 1.13 8.36 3.76
CA ILE A 424 2.07 7.38 4.29
C ILE A 424 1.78 5.98 3.75
N GLY A 425 2.83 5.20 3.54
CA GLY A 425 2.84 3.80 3.18
C GLY A 425 4.23 3.24 3.40
N ALA A 426 4.44 1.99 3.02
CA ALA A 426 5.74 1.36 3.21
C ALA A 426 6.12 0.45 2.04
N VAL A 427 7.43 0.34 1.87
CA VAL A 427 8.09 -0.67 1.05
C VAL A 427 8.84 -1.59 1.99
N TYR A 428 8.53 -2.88 1.91
CA TYR A 428 9.45 -3.93 2.34
C TYR A 428 10.35 -4.31 1.17
N GLY A 429 11.63 -4.53 1.45
CA GLY A 429 12.54 -5.21 0.54
C GLY A 429 13.56 -6.03 1.31
N LYS A 430 13.95 -7.18 0.77
CA LYS A 430 15.00 -8.01 1.40
C LYS A 430 16.26 -7.19 1.63
N ALA A 431 16.85 -7.33 2.82
CA ALA A 431 18.00 -6.52 3.23
C ALA A 431 19.17 -6.54 2.22
N ASP A 432 19.49 -7.72 1.68
CA ASP A 432 20.56 -7.89 0.69
C ASP A 432 20.28 -7.15 -0.63
N LEU A 433 19.02 -7.09 -1.06
CA LEU A 433 18.61 -6.35 -2.24
C LEU A 433 18.65 -4.83 -2.00
N LEU A 434 18.11 -4.37 -0.87
CA LEU A 434 18.10 -2.95 -0.52
C LEU A 434 19.52 -2.38 -0.42
N GLU A 435 20.46 -3.15 0.14
CA GLU A 435 21.86 -2.73 0.25
C GLU A 435 22.55 -2.58 -1.12
N GLN A 436 22.11 -3.34 -2.12
CA GLN A 436 22.64 -3.28 -3.48
C GLN A 436 21.96 -2.21 -4.35
N MET A 437 20.86 -1.62 -3.90
CA MET A 437 20.10 -0.62 -4.67
C MET A 437 20.71 0.78 -4.51
N PRO A 438 20.85 1.56 -5.61
CA PRO A 438 21.31 2.94 -5.54
C PRO A 438 20.22 3.83 -4.91
N PRO A 439 20.56 4.99 -4.33
CA PRO A 439 19.56 5.94 -3.85
C PRO A 439 18.67 6.45 -5.00
N TRP A 440 17.44 6.88 -4.67
CA TRP A 440 16.51 7.47 -5.64
C TRP A 440 16.43 9.00 -5.50
N GLN A 441 15.81 9.47 -4.42
CA GLN A 441 15.71 10.89 -4.10
C GLN A 441 16.96 11.30 -3.30
N GLY A 442 17.53 12.46 -3.60
CA GLY A 442 18.72 12.98 -2.94
C GLY A 442 18.41 14.18 -2.05
N GLY A 443 19.04 14.25 -0.88
CA GLY A 443 18.87 15.36 0.06
C GLY A 443 19.43 15.07 1.44
N GLY A 444 19.01 15.85 2.44
CA GLY A 444 19.31 15.54 3.84
C GLY A 444 18.70 14.20 4.28
N ASN A 445 19.02 13.74 5.48
CA ASN A 445 18.60 12.44 6.04
C ASN A 445 19.26 11.20 5.46
N MET A 446 19.30 11.08 4.13
CA MET A 446 19.82 9.91 3.44
C MET A 446 21.35 9.90 3.26
N ILE A 447 22.03 10.98 3.66
CA ILE A 447 23.50 11.14 3.60
C ILE A 447 24.16 10.82 4.94
N ALA A 448 25.35 10.20 4.85
CA ALA A 448 26.27 10.02 5.97
C ALA A 448 27.34 11.12 5.99
N ASP A 449 27.83 11.52 4.81
CA ASP A 449 28.80 12.61 4.63
C ASP A 449 28.63 13.28 3.27
N VAL A 450 28.85 14.60 3.20
CA VAL A 450 28.71 15.40 1.97
C VAL A 450 29.84 16.41 1.88
N THR A 451 30.62 16.32 0.81
CA THR A 451 31.54 17.37 0.33
C THR A 451 31.13 17.83 -1.07
N PHE A 452 31.77 18.86 -1.61
CA PHE A 452 31.49 19.30 -2.98
C PHE A 452 31.92 18.27 -4.05
N GLU A 453 32.88 17.41 -3.72
CA GLU A 453 33.46 16.42 -4.62
C GLU A 453 32.78 15.05 -4.50
N ARG A 454 32.19 14.73 -3.34
CA ARG A 454 31.68 13.39 -3.04
C ARG A 454 30.52 13.42 -2.06
N THR A 455 29.62 12.46 -2.23
CA THR A 455 28.59 12.10 -1.24
C THR A 455 28.76 10.65 -0.78
N VAL A 456 28.65 10.43 0.52
CA VAL A 456 28.53 9.10 1.15
C VAL A 456 27.12 8.96 1.69
N TYR A 457 26.44 7.88 1.35
CA TYR A 457 25.05 7.63 1.73
C TYR A 457 24.94 6.83 3.04
N GLN A 458 23.82 6.96 3.73
CA GLN A 458 23.45 6.11 4.87
C GLN A 458 23.24 4.65 4.44
N GLY A 459 23.21 3.76 5.44
CA GLY A 459 22.68 2.41 5.30
C GLY A 459 21.16 2.40 5.11
N VAL A 460 20.62 1.21 4.89
CA VAL A 460 19.16 1.01 4.80
C VAL A 460 18.54 1.08 6.21
N PRO A 461 17.32 1.65 6.37
CA PRO A 461 16.42 2.13 5.31
C PRO A 461 16.65 3.60 4.91
N ASN A 462 17.41 4.35 5.71
CA ASN A 462 17.57 5.81 5.59
C ASN A 462 18.09 6.29 4.22
N ARG A 463 18.85 5.45 3.50
CA ARG A 463 19.28 5.70 2.11
C ARG A 463 18.12 6.10 1.17
N PHE A 464 16.91 5.64 1.46
CA PHE A 464 15.72 5.84 0.63
C PHE A 464 14.72 6.85 1.20
N GLU A 465 14.99 7.44 2.36
CA GLU A 465 14.11 8.40 3.04
C GLU A 465 14.74 9.80 3.02
N ALA A 466 14.77 10.41 1.83
CA ALA A 466 15.38 11.72 1.62
C ALA A 466 14.51 12.85 2.20
N GLY A 467 15.15 13.80 2.89
CA GLY A 467 14.49 14.93 3.52
C GLY A 467 13.81 14.59 4.85
N THR A 468 13.00 15.52 5.35
CA THR A 468 12.15 15.27 6.52
C THR A 468 10.98 14.38 6.09
N GLY A 469 10.87 13.19 6.68
CA GLY A 469 9.79 12.25 6.40
C GLY A 469 8.43 12.69 6.97
N ASN A 470 7.37 11.93 6.65
CA ASN A 470 6.04 12.14 7.20
C ASN A 470 5.90 11.50 8.59
N ILE A 471 6.48 12.15 9.61
CA ILE A 471 6.72 11.56 10.94
C ILE A 471 5.40 11.24 11.66
N ALA A 472 4.51 12.23 11.78
CA ALA A 472 3.26 12.06 12.53
C ALA A 472 2.36 10.99 11.91
N ASP A 473 2.32 10.91 10.58
CA ASP A 473 1.50 9.92 9.89
C ASP A 473 2.10 8.52 9.92
N ALA A 474 3.43 8.37 9.93
CA ALA A 474 4.08 7.07 10.22
C ALA A 474 3.67 6.57 11.61
N VAL A 475 3.70 7.46 12.59
CA VAL A 475 3.24 7.17 13.96
C VAL A 475 1.75 6.80 13.99
N GLY A 476 0.90 7.52 13.25
CA GLY A 476 -0.52 7.19 13.09
C GLY A 476 -0.75 5.85 12.38
N LEU A 477 0.08 5.49 11.39
CA LEU A 477 0.05 4.18 10.73
C LEU A 477 0.37 3.06 11.74
N GLY A 478 1.34 3.27 12.63
CA GLY A 478 1.61 2.33 13.72
C GLY A 478 0.39 2.08 14.61
N ALA A 479 -0.37 3.12 14.95
CA ALA A 479 -1.62 2.97 15.72
C ALA A 479 -2.74 2.26 14.93
N ALA A 480 -2.78 2.42 13.61
CA ALA A 480 -3.74 1.73 12.76
C ALA A 480 -3.45 0.22 12.70
N ILE A 481 -2.16 -0.13 12.59
CA ILE A 481 -1.70 -1.52 12.65
C ILE A 481 -2.05 -2.16 14.00
N ASP A 482 -1.78 -1.49 15.12
CA ASP A 482 -2.16 -1.99 16.45
C ASP A 482 -3.67 -2.24 16.54
N TYR A 483 -4.48 -1.34 15.97
CA TYR A 483 -5.93 -1.45 15.97
C TYR A 483 -6.40 -2.72 15.21
N VAL A 484 -5.90 -2.92 13.99
CA VAL A 484 -6.23 -4.09 13.17
C VAL A 484 -5.75 -5.40 13.83
N GLN A 485 -4.52 -5.40 14.37
CA GLN A 485 -3.97 -6.58 15.06
C GLN A 485 -4.76 -6.93 16.33
N ARG A 486 -5.27 -5.93 17.06
CA ARG A 486 -6.09 -6.16 18.27
C ARG A 486 -7.43 -6.83 17.96
N ILE A 487 -8.03 -6.54 16.80
CA ILE A 487 -9.21 -7.26 16.31
C ILE A 487 -8.82 -8.65 15.81
N GLY A 488 -7.69 -8.75 15.12
CA GLY A 488 -7.18 -9.95 14.47
C GLY A 488 -7.61 -10.01 13.01
N LEU A 489 -6.64 -10.13 12.10
CA LEU A 489 -6.89 -10.16 10.66
C LEU A 489 -7.70 -11.37 10.23
N GLU A 490 -7.60 -12.48 10.94
CA GLU A 490 -8.37 -13.69 10.69
C GLU A 490 -9.86 -13.45 10.99
N ASN A 491 -10.18 -12.69 12.04
CA ASN A 491 -11.57 -12.33 12.37
C ASN A 491 -12.14 -11.31 11.38
N ILE A 492 -11.32 -10.33 10.98
CA ILE A 492 -11.65 -9.34 9.95
C ILE A 492 -11.96 -10.04 8.63
N ALA A 493 -11.03 -10.88 8.15
CA ALA A 493 -11.19 -11.62 6.90
C ALA A 493 -12.48 -12.45 6.92
N ALA A 494 -12.77 -13.09 8.06
CA ALA A 494 -13.92 -13.95 8.20
C ALA A 494 -15.25 -13.21 8.15
N TYR A 495 -15.35 -12.07 8.85
CA TYR A 495 -16.54 -11.23 8.81
C TYR A 495 -16.71 -10.56 7.44
N GLU A 496 -15.63 -10.05 6.84
CA GLU A 496 -15.68 -9.44 5.50
C GLU A 496 -16.04 -10.45 4.40
N HIS A 497 -15.61 -11.71 4.54
CA HIS A 497 -16.04 -12.78 3.64
C HIS A 497 -17.55 -13.02 3.75
N ALA A 498 -18.10 -13.05 4.97
CA ALA A 498 -19.54 -13.21 5.17
C ALA A 498 -20.36 -12.04 4.59
N LEU A 499 -19.86 -10.81 4.68
CA LEU A 499 -20.45 -9.64 4.01
C LEU A 499 -20.41 -9.80 2.48
N LEU A 500 -19.28 -10.24 1.93
CA LEU A 500 -19.11 -10.45 0.49
C LEU A 500 -20.06 -11.53 -0.04
N GLU A 501 -20.15 -12.68 0.64
CA GLU A 501 -21.06 -13.76 0.25
C GLU A 501 -22.51 -13.29 0.24
N TYR A 502 -22.92 -12.56 1.29
CA TYR A 502 -24.27 -11.99 1.37
C TYR A 502 -24.55 -11.00 0.25
N ALA A 503 -23.68 -10.02 0.04
CA ALA A 503 -23.83 -9.03 -1.03
C ALA A 503 -23.87 -9.69 -2.41
N THR A 504 -22.99 -10.68 -2.65
CA THR A 504 -22.90 -11.42 -3.91
C THR A 504 -24.22 -12.13 -4.20
N HIS A 505 -24.74 -12.89 -3.24
CA HIS A 505 -26.01 -13.60 -3.37
C HIS A 505 -27.17 -12.64 -3.65
N GLN A 506 -27.26 -11.55 -2.89
CA GLN A 506 -28.35 -10.58 -3.03
C GLN A 506 -28.32 -9.83 -4.37
N LEU A 507 -27.14 -9.47 -4.87
CA LEU A 507 -26.96 -8.78 -6.15
C LEU A 507 -27.20 -9.70 -7.35
N GLN A 508 -26.75 -10.96 -7.30
CA GLN A 508 -26.98 -11.95 -8.36
C GLN A 508 -28.47 -12.22 -8.60
N GLY A 509 -29.30 -12.11 -7.56
CA GLY A 509 -30.75 -12.28 -7.66
C GLY A 509 -31.47 -11.12 -8.38
N ILE A 510 -30.77 -10.05 -8.78
CA ILE A 510 -31.39 -8.88 -9.43
C ILE A 510 -31.24 -8.99 -10.95
N ALA A 511 -32.38 -8.98 -11.66
CA ALA A 511 -32.40 -8.99 -13.11
C ALA A 511 -31.56 -7.82 -13.70
N GLY A 512 -30.71 -8.13 -14.68
CA GLY A 512 -29.84 -7.15 -15.33
C GLY A 512 -28.53 -6.87 -14.59
N VAL A 513 -28.34 -7.34 -13.35
CA VAL A 513 -27.03 -7.23 -12.68
C VAL A 513 -26.08 -8.28 -13.25
N ARG A 514 -24.87 -7.85 -13.60
CA ARG A 514 -23.73 -8.72 -13.90
C ARG A 514 -22.56 -8.36 -13.00
N LEU A 515 -22.15 -9.31 -12.17
CA LEU A 515 -20.93 -9.19 -11.38
C LEU A 515 -19.69 -9.25 -12.30
N ILE A 516 -18.69 -8.45 -11.97
CA ILE A 516 -17.40 -8.38 -12.66
C ILE A 516 -16.33 -8.85 -11.69
N GLY A 517 -15.69 -9.97 -12.01
CA GLY A 517 -14.80 -10.68 -11.08
C GLY A 517 -15.60 -11.60 -10.14
N THR A 518 -15.56 -12.89 -10.42
CA THR A 518 -16.19 -13.97 -9.65
C THR A 518 -15.21 -15.11 -9.36
N ALA A 519 -13.93 -14.77 -9.25
CA ALA A 519 -12.88 -15.67 -8.81
C ALA A 519 -13.28 -16.40 -7.52
N PHE A 520 -12.73 -17.60 -7.32
CA PHE A 520 -13.07 -18.43 -6.16
C PHE A 520 -12.61 -17.79 -4.85
N GLU A 521 -11.37 -17.29 -4.81
CA GLU A 521 -10.83 -16.56 -3.68
C GLU A 521 -10.84 -15.06 -3.95
N LYS A 522 -11.60 -14.34 -3.11
CA LYS A 522 -11.81 -12.90 -3.24
C LYS A 522 -11.83 -12.20 -1.90
N ALA A 523 -11.19 -11.03 -1.86
CA ALA A 523 -11.46 -10.01 -0.86
C ALA A 523 -12.83 -9.36 -1.11
N SER A 524 -13.30 -8.57 -0.14
CA SER A 524 -14.63 -7.99 -0.03
C SER A 524 -14.97 -6.88 -1.05
N VAL A 525 -14.78 -7.16 -2.35
CA VAL A 525 -15.10 -6.28 -3.48
C VAL A 525 -16.14 -6.95 -4.39
N ALA A 526 -17.26 -6.26 -4.62
CA ALA A 526 -18.38 -6.76 -5.43
C ALA A 526 -18.66 -5.83 -6.62
N SER A 527 -17.68 -5.67 -7.52
CA SER A 527 -17.86 -4.90 -8.75
C SER A 527 -19.01 -5.44 -9.61
N PHE A 528 -19.84 -4.57 -10.15
CA PHE A 528 -20.95 -4.95 -11.01
C PHE A 528 -21.31 -3.89 -12.06
N VAL A 529 -22.06 -4.33 -13.06
CA VAL A 529 -22.81 -3.46 -13.99
C VAL A 529 -24.29 -3.80 -13.92
N LEU A 530 -25.14 -2.84 -14.26
CA LEU A 530 -26.60 -3.01 -14.32
C LEU A 530 -27.07 -2.72 -15.75
N ALA A 531 -27.75 -3.68 -16.36
CA ALA A 531 -28.26 -3.56 -17.72
C ALA A 531 -29.15 -2.32 -17.87
N GLY A 532 -28.90 -1.56 -18.95
CA GLY A 532 -29.65 -0.34 -19.23
C GLY A 532 -29.27 0.85 -18.36
N TYR A 533 -28.20 0.81 -17.56
CA TYR A 533 -27.72 1.94 -16.77
C TYR A 533 -26.21 2.14 -16.93
N GLU A 534 -25.79 3.39 -17.04
CA GLU A 534 -24.38 3.74 -16.89
C GLU A 534 -23.96 3.62 -15.42
N PRO A 535 -22.75 3.12 -15.11
CA PRO A 535 -22.29 3.00 -13.72
C PRO A 535 -22.41 4.31 -12.91
N ALA A 536 -22.17 5.45 -13.54
CA ALA A 536 -22.31 6.75 -12.91
C ALA A 536 -23.77 7.10 -12.52
N GLU A 537 -24.78 6.62 -13.26
CA GLU A 537 -26.19 6.77 -12.90
C GLU A 537 -26.53 5.97 -11.65
N VAL A 538 -26.07 4.72 -11.59
CA VAL A 538 -26.26 3.86 -10.41
C VAL A 538 -25.55 4.45 -9.19
N GLY A 539 -24.31 4.94 -9.35
CA GLY A 539 -23.57 5.61 -8.29
C GLY A 539 -24.28 6.85 -7.74
N ARG A 540 -24.88 7.68 -8.61
CA ARG A 540 -25.69 8.83 -8.17
C ARG A 540 -26.92 8.40 -7.37
N ALA A 541 -27.68 7.43 -7.88
CA ALA A 541 -28.87 6.92 -7.20
C ALA A 541 -28.56 6.32 -5.82
N LEU A 542 -27.38 5.72 -5.65
CA LEU A 542 -26.90 5.21 -4.36
C LEU A 542 -26.51 6.35 -3.42
N ASN A 543 -25.80 7.36 -3.93
CA ASN A 543 -25.41 8.54 -3.16
C ASN A 543 -26.62 9.29 -2.61
N ASP A 544 -27.70 9.43 -3.38
CA ASP A 544 -28.95 10.07 -2.94
C ASP A 544 -29.57 9.37 -1.71
N GLU A 545 -29.26 8.08 -1.52
CA GLU A 545 -29.70 7.28 -0.38
C GLU A 545 -28.62 7.19 0.73
N GLY A 546 -27.58 8.01 0.67
CA GLY A 546 -26.47 8.06 1.63
C GLY A 546 -25.47 6.92 1.50
N ILE A 547 -25.43 6.23 0.36
CA ILE A 547 -24.55 5.07 0.12
C ILE A 547 -23.40 5.50 -0.81
N ALA A 548 -22.17 5.49 -0.27
CA ALA A 548 -20.98 5.86 -1.00
C ALA A 548 -20.35 4.64 -1.67
N VAL A 549 -20.29 4.64 -3.01
CA VAL A 549 -19.60 3.64 -3.84
C VAL A 549 -18.70 4.34 -4.85
N ARG A 550 -17.70 3.65 -5.38
CA ARG A 550 -16.97 4.13 -6.57
C ARG A 550 -17.73 3.71 -7.83
N SER A 551 -17.86 4.63 -8.79
CA SER A 551 -18.32 4.31 -10.14
C SER A 551 -17.30 4.84 -11.14
N GLY A 552 -16.75 3.97 -11.99
CA GLY A 552 -15.69 4.34 -12.94
C GLY A 552 -14.74 3.20 -13.25
N HIS A 553 -13.52 3.55 -13.67
CA HIS A 553 -12.51 2.59 -14.11
C HIS A 553 -11.59 2.06 -13.00
N HIS A 554 -11.71 2.57 -11.77
CA HIS A 554 -10.95 2.14 -10.58
C HIS A 554 -9.43 2.11 -10.76
N CYS A 555 -8.88 2.93 -11.65
CA CYS A 555 -7.48 2.87 -12.05
C CYS A 555 -7.03 1.45 -12.50
N ALA A 556 -7.92 0.70 -13.15
CA ALA A 556 -7.72 -0.69 -13.57
C ALA A 556 -8.36 -0.94 -14.95
N GLN A 557 -8.20 0.01 -15.88
CA GLN A 557 -8.82 -0.07 -17.22
C GLN A 557 -8.52 -1.37 -17.98
N PRO A 558 -7.28 -1.92 -18.00
CA PRO A 558 -6.99 -3.13 -18.76
C PRO A 558 -7.85 -4.33 -18.36
N ILE A 559 -8.05 -4.56 -17.06
CA ILE A 559 -8.90 -5.66 -16.60
C ILE A 559 -10.37 -5.40 -16.92
N LEU A 560 -10.87 -4.17 -16.78
CA LEU A 560 -12.26 -3.88 -17.13
C LEU A 560 -12.53 -4.13 -18.61
N ARG A 561 -11.60 -3.73 -19.49
CA ARG A 561 -11.66 -3.99 -20.93
C ARG A 561 -11.65 -5.47 -21.27
N ARG A 562 -10.87 -6.29 -20.53
CA ARG A 562 -10.91 -7.76 -20.65
C ARG A 562 -12.29 -8.35 -20.32
N PHE A 563 -13.07 -7.68 -19.49
CA PHE A 563 -14.47 -8.02 -19.15
C PHE A 563 -15.52 -7.31 -20.03
N GLY A 564 -15.07 -6.62 -21.09
CA GLY A 564 -15.93 -5.94 -22.06
C GLY A 564 -16.59 -4.65 -21.53
N VAL A 565 -16.00 -4.00 -20.53
CA VAL A 565 -16.55 -2.77 -19.92
C VAL A 565 -15.47 -1.71 -19.72
N GLU A 566 -15.83 -0.43 -19.75
CA GLU A 566 -14.90 0.66 -19.40
C GLU A 566 -15.03 1.11 -17.93
N ALA A 567 -16.18 0.82 -17.30
CA ALA A 567 -16.48 1.22 -15.94
C ALA A 567 -17.40 0.22 -15.25
N THR A 568 -17.34 0.18 -13.92
CA THR A 568 -18.25 -0.59 -13.06
C THR A 568 -18.66 0.24 -11.84
N VAL A 569 -19.72 -0.19 -11.17
CA VAL A 569 -20.03 0.22 -9.79
C VAL A 569 -19.27 -0.73 -8.88
N ARG A 570 -18.56 -0.20 -7.88
CA ARG A 570 -17.72 -0.98 -6.97
C ARG A 570 -18.06 -0.67 -5.52
N PRO A 571 -19.02 -1.39 -4.93
CA PRO A 571 -19.08 -1.57 -3.49
C PRO A 571 -17.89 -2.43 -3.04
N SER A 572 -17.17 -1.92 -2.05
CA SER A 572 -16.04 -2.55 -1.39
C SER A 572 -16.24 -2.42 0.10
N PHE A 573 -16.24 -3.54 0.83
CA PHE A 573 -16.63 -3.61 2.24
C PHE A 573 -15.41 -3.69 3.14
N ALA A 574 -15.53 -3.14 4.34
CA ALA A 574 -14.59 -3.31 5.43
C ALA A 574 -15.31 -3.91 6.65
N PHE A 575 -14.56 -4.38 7.64
CA PHE A 575 -15.10 -5.02 8.83
C PHE A 575 -16.05 -4.16 9.70
N TYR A 576 -16.12 -2.85 9.47
CA TYR A 576 -17.12 -1.99 10.12
C TYR A 576 -18.46 -1.90 9.36
N ASN A 577 -18.56 -2.47 8.17
CA ASN A 577 -19.82 -2.47 7.40
C ASN A 577 -20.81 -3.52 7.92
N THR A 578 -22.09 -3.33 7.64
CA THR A 578 -23.16 -4.24 8.13
C THR A 578 -24.03 -4.80 7.01
N TYR A 579 -24.76 -5.87 7.33
CA TYR A 579 -25.75 -6.47 6.43
C TYR A 579 -26.88 -5.49 6.09
N GLU A 580 -27.30 -4.65 7.04
CA GLU A 580 -28.34 -3.63 6.81
C GLU A 580 -27.90 -2.57 5.81
N GLU A 581 -26.62 -2.19 5.83
CA GLU A 581 -26.07 -1.28 4.82
C GLU A 581 -26.10 -1.94 3.42
N ILE A 582 -25.84 -3.25 3.33
CA ILE A 582 -25.91 -4.02 2.09
C ILE A 582 -27.37 -4.12 1.61
N ASP A 583 -28.33 -4.33 2.50
CA ASP A 583 -29.75 -4.37 2.16
C ASP A 583 -30.23 -3.05 1.55
N ARG A 584 -29.75 -1.91 2.07
CA ARG A 584 -30.02 -0.59 1.49
C ARG A 584 -29.47 -0.47 0.06
N LEU A 585 -28.23 -0.92 -0.19
CA LEU A 585 -27.65 -0.99 -1.53
C LEU A 585 -28.52 -1.84 -2.46
N VAL A 586 -28.88 -3.05 -2.03
CA VAL A 586 -29.68 -4.01 -2.80
C VAL A 586 -31.06 -3.45 -3.13
N ALA A 587 -31.71 -2.75 -2.18
CA ALA A 587 -33.01 -2.13 -2.39
C ALA A 587 -32.97 -1.07 -3.51
N VAL A 588 -31.93 -0.22 -3.54
CA VAL A 588 -31.74 0.78 -4.60
C VAL A 588 -31.52 0.11 -5.95
N VAL A 589 -30.64 -0.90 -6.02
CA VAL A 589 -30.35 -1.60 -7.28
C VAL A 589 -31.59 -2.33 -7.81
N ARG A 590 -32.39 -2.97 -6.94
CA ARG A 590 -33.70 -3.57 -7.31
C ARG A 590 -34.69 -2.54 -7.84
N ARG A 591 -34.77 -1.37 -7.21
CA ARG A 591 -35.64 -0.27 -7.65
C ARG A 591 -35.26 0.19 -9.06
N LEU A 592 -33.97 0.38 -9.35
CA LEU A 592 -33.48 0.74 -10.69
C LEU A 592 -33.79 -0.36 -11.71
N ALA A 593 -33.49 -1.62 -11.39
CA ALA A 593 -33.76 -2.76 -12.26
C ALA A 593 -35.27 -2.92 -12.59
N GLY A 594 -36.15 -2.54 -11.66
CA GLY A 594 -37.61 -2.56 -11.88
C GLY A 594 -38.14 -1.41 -12.73
N ALA A 595 -37.44 -0.27 -12.80
CA ALA A 595 -37.92 0.95 -13.44
C ALA A 595 -37.74 0.98 -14.97
N ARG A 596 -36.86 0.14 -15.53
CA ARG A 596 -36.60 0.05 -16.99
C ARG A 596 -37.03 -1.30 -17.58
N ARG A 597 -38.07 -1.93 -17.02
CA ARG A 597 -38.68 -3.15 -17.59
C ARG A 597 -39.55 -2.85 -18.80
#